data_AF-A0A916IGE6-F1
#
_entry.id   AF-A0A916IGE6-F1
#
_cell.length_a   1.000
_cell.length_b   1.000
_cell.length_c   1.000
_cell.angle_alpha   90.00
_cell.angle_beta   90.00
_cell.angle_gamma   90.00
#
_symmetry.space_group_name_H-M   'P 1'
#
loop_
_entity.id
_entity.type
_entity.pdbx_description
1 polymer ?
#
loop_
_entity_poly.entity_id
_entity_poly.type
_entity_poly.pdbx_seq_one_letter_code
_entity_poly.pdbx_strand_id
1 'polypeptide(L)'
;MSSRDAILNRVRSALGRKVSPQDTATIDAHIAAHPLGMQPPRDWEPELRFRARAEALASTVEKVSSLQSVPGAVARYLVAHNLPTGGVCWPSLRKLDWIGAGLGMEDRPARGDDLVGVTGCYCAIAETGTLMLLSGPDTPAAASLLPETHIAIVETARIVPFMEDAWALLR
;
A
#
# COMPACT_ATOMS: atom_id res chain seq x y z
N MET A 1 3.82 -39.11 -9.95
CA MET A 1 2.55 -38.36 -9.85
C MET A 1 2.44 -37.82 -8.44
N SER A 2 2.27 -36.51 -8.28
CA SER A 2 2.18 -35.90 -6.95
C SER A 2 0.79 -36.15 -6.34
N SER A 3 0.68 -36.11 -5.01
CA SER A 3 -0.62 -36.15 -4.33
C SER A 3 -1.58 -35.05 -4.82
N ARG A 4 -1.03 -33.90 -5.25
CA ARG A 4 -1.78 -32.81 -5.88
C ARG A 4 -2.44 -33.25 -7.19
N ASP A 5 -1.71 -33.93 -8.06
CA ASP A 5 -2.24 -34.38 -9.36
C ASP A 5 -3.37 -35.39 -9.19
N ALA A 6 -3.23 -36.32 -8.23
CA ALA A 6 -4.26 -37.30 -7.91
C ALA A 6 -5.55 -36.64 -7.41
N ILE A 7 -5.43 -35.64 -6.51
CA ILE A 7 -6.59 -34.88 -6.00
C ILE A 7 -7.27 -34.11 -7.14
N LEU A 8 -6.49 -33.38 -7.96
CA LEU A 8 -7.04 -32.57 -9.05
C LEU A 8 -7.69 -33.44 -10.14
N ASN A 9 -7.14 -34.62 -10.42
CA ASN A 9 -7.75 -35.57 -11.36
C ASN A 9 -9.07 -36.11 -10.82
N ARG A 10 -9.15 -36.46 -9.52
CA ARG A 10 -10.41 -36.93 -8.91
C ARG A 10 -11.50 -35.86 -8.94
N VAL A 11 -11.15 -34.61 -8.67
CA VAL A 11 -12.09 -33.47 -8.77
C VAL A 11 -12.58 -33.28 -10.22
N ARG A 12 -11.67 -33.31 -11.20
CA ARG A 12 -12.05 -33.21 -12.62
C ARG A 12 -12.97 -34.33 -13.07
N SER A 13 -12.68 -35.58 -12.66
CA SER A 13 -13.54 -36.73 -12.96
C SER A 13 -14.93 -36.61 -12.32
N ALA A 14 -15.01 -36.14 -11.07
CA ALA A 14 -16.29 -35.97 -10.36
C ALA A 14 -17.15 -34.85 -10.94
N LEU A 15 -16.54 -33.78 -11.46
CA LEU A 15 -17.25 -32.65 -12.07
C LEU A 15 -17.73 -32.94 -13.50
N GLY A 16 -17.30 -34.05 -14.13
CA GLY A 16 -17.69 -34.42 -15.50
C GLY A 16 -17.28 -33.42 -16.59
N ARG A 17 -16.48 -32.41 -16.24
CA ARG A 17 -16.16 -31.28 -17.11
C ARG A 17 -14.85 -31.53 -17.85
N LYS A 18 -14.92 -31.75 -19.16
CA LYS A 18 -13.73 -31.79 -20.03
C LYS A 18 -13.35 -30.36 -20.41
N VAL A 19 -12.17 -29.91 -19.98
CA VAL A 19 -11.61 -28.61 -20.41
C VAL A 19 -11.04 -28.78 -21.81
N SER A 20 -11.61 -28.08 -22.79
CA SER A 20 -11.09 -28.03 -24.15
C SER A 20 -9.97 -26.98 -24.27
N PRO A 21 -9.10 -27.07 -25.29
CA PRO A 21 -8.15 -25.99 -25.59
C PRO A 21 -8.82 -24.64 -25.82
N GLN A 22 -10.06 -24.63 -26.33
CA GLN A 22 -10.84 -23.41 -26.53
C GLN A 22 -11.30 -22.80 -25.20
N ASP A 23 -11.64 -23.62 -24.21
CA ASP A 23 -11.98 -23.15 -22.86
C ASP A 23 -10.76 -22.48 -22.22
N THR A 24 -9.58 -23.09 -22.35
CA THR A 24 -8.33 -22.50 -21.86
C THR A 24 -8.03 -21.16 -22.53
N ALA A 25 -8.11 -21.09 -23.86
CA ALA A 25 -7.88 -19.84 -24.60
C ALA A 25 -8.87 -18.73 -24.21
N THR A 26 -10.14 -19.08 -23.94
CA THR A 26 -11.16 -18.13 -23.48
C THR A 26 -10.85 -17.61 -22.09
N ILE A 27 -10.41 -18.48 -21.18
CA ILE A 27 -9.99 -18.12 -19.83
C ILE A 27 -8.77 -17.21 -19.88
N ASP A 28 -7.76 -17.56 -20.66
CA ASP A 28 -6.53 -16.77 -20.80
C ASP A 28 -6.82 -15.38 -21.38
N ALA A 29 -7.66 -15.30 -22.41
CA ALA A 29 -8.09 -14.03 -23.00
C ALA A 29 -8.86 -13.16 -21.99
N HIS A 30 -9.74 -13.77 -21.18
CA HIS A 30 -10.48 -13.05 -20.15
C HIS A 30 -9.56 -12.51 -19.03
N ILE A 31 -8.61 -13.33 -18.56
CA ILE A 31 -7.61 -12.92 -17.58
C ILE A 31 -6.78 -11.76 -18.12
N ALA A 32 -6.32 -11.86 -19.38
CA ALA A 32 -5.51 -10.83 -20.02
C ALA A 32 -6.28 -9.51 -20.26
N ALA A 33 -7.60 -9.58 -20.48
CA ALA A 33 -8.43 -8.41 -20.79
C ALA A 33 -8.65 -7.49 -19.58
N HIS A 34 -8.53 -7.99 -18.34
CA HIS A 34 -8.75 -7.24 -17.09
C HIS A 34 -10.00 -6.33 -17.12
N PRO A 35 -11.18 -6.86 -17.47
CA PRO A 35 -12.37 -6.03 -17.63
C PRO A 35 -12.71 -5.32 -16.31
N LEU A 36 -12.94 -4.01 -16.39
CA LEU A 36 -13.40 -3.21 -15.25
C LEU A 36 -14.84 -3.55 -14.92
N GLY A 37 -15.12 -3.71 -13.63
CA GLY A 37 -16.48 -3.83 -13.12
C GLY A 37 -17.25 -2.50 -13.17
N MET A 38 -18.48 -2.52 -12.68
CA MET A 38 -19.24 -1.29 -12.47
C MET A 38 -18.59 -0.45 -11.37
N GLN A 39 -18.27 0.80 -11.67
CA GLN A 39 -17.75 1.76 -10.70
C GLN A 39 -18.86 2.70 -10.22
N PRO A 40 -18.82 3.13 -8.95
CA PRO A 40 -19.75 4.13 -8.47
C PRO A 40 -19.50 5.48 -9.15
N PRO A 41 -20.51 6.37 -9.23
CA PRO A 41 -20.32 7.72 -9.74
C PRO A 41 -19.20 8.46 -9.00
N ARG A 42 -18.44 9.25 -9.75
CA ARG A 42 -17.34 10.06 -9.22
C ARG A 42 -17.73 11.54 -9.20
N ASP A 43 -18.27 11.99 -8.08
CA ASP A 43 -18.66 13.37 -7.78
C ASP A 43 -17.68 14.07 -6.81
N TRP A 44 -16.48 13.51 -6.62
CA TRP A 44 -15.48 13.98 -5.65
C TRP A 44 -14.07 14.08 -6.26
N GLU A 45 -13.26 14.95 -5.66
CA GLU A 45 -11.83 15.11 -5.97
C GLU A 45 -11.01 14.07 -5.17
N PRO A 46 -10.06 13.34 -5.79
CA PRO A 46 -9.34 12.24 -5.14
C PRO A 46 -8.60 12.60 -3.85
N GLU A 47 -7.86 13.71 -3.80
CA GLU A 47 -7.10 14.09 -2.60
C GLU A 47 -8.04 14.37 -1.42
N LEU A 48 -9.08 15.17 -1.64
CA LEU A 48 -10.09 15.49 -0.63
C LEU A 48 -10.85 14.23 -0.17
N ARG A 49 -11.18 13.34 -1.11
CA ARG A 49 -11.87 12.08 -0.80
C ARG A 49 -10.99 11.14 0.01
N PHE A 50 -9.74 10.96 -0.38
CA PHE A 50 -8.77 10.15 0.35
C PHE A 50 -8.63 10.64 1.79
N ARG A 51 -8.43 11.96 1.96
CA ARG A 51 -8.31 12.57 3.29
C ARG A 51 -9.53 12.28 4.15
N ALA A 52 -10.73 12.54 3.63
CA ALA A 52 -11.97 12.30 4.38
C ALA A 52 -12.14 10.83 4.78
N ARG A 53 -11.72 9.88 3.91
CA ARG A 53 -11.77 8.45 4.21
C ARG A 53 -10.72 8.00 5.22
N ALA A 54 -9.49 8.48 5.10
CA ALA A 54 -8.42 8.20 6.06
C ALA A 54 -8.79 8.73 7.46
N GLU A 55 -9.30 9.95 7.56
CA GLU A 55 -9.77 10.54 8.82
C GLU A 55 -10.95 9.75 9.41
N ALA A 56 -11.90 9.29 8.58
CA ALA A 56 -12.99 8.42 9.02
C ALA A 56 -12.52 7.04 9.53
N LEU A 57 -11.34 6.59 9.12
CA LEU A 57 -10.66 5.38 9.60
C LEU A 57 -9.68 5.66 10.75
N ALA A 58 -9.85 6.78 11.45
CA ALA A 58 -9.02 7.22 12.58
C ALA A 58 -7.53 7.43 12.25
N SER A 59 -7.20 7.69 10.98
CA SER A 59 -5.88 8.18 10.59
C SER A 59 -5.81 9.70 10.68
N THR A 60 -4.61 10.24 10.83
CA THR A 60 -4.36 11.68 10.64
C THR A 60 -3.78 11.93 9.25
N VAL A 61 -4.05 13.10 8.69
CA VAL A 61 -3.55 13.49 7.36
C VAL A 61 -3.02 14.91 7.41
N GLU A 62 -1.76 15.08 7.03
CA GLU A 62 -1.13 16.39 6.87
C GLU A 62 -0.60 16.54 5.44
N LYS A 63 -1.00 17.62 4.76
CA LYS A 63 -0.45 17.99 3.46
C LYS A 63 0.79 18.86 3.67
N VAL A 64 1.90 18.47 3.05
CA VAL A 64 3.16 19.23 3.04
C VAL A 64 3.50 19.71 1.64
N SER A 65 4.29 20.78 1.56
CA SER A 65 4.64 21.41 0.27
C SER A 65 5.66 20.64 -0.56
N SER A 66 6.50 19.82 0.09
CA SER A 66 7.54 19.04 -0.59
C SER A 66 8.01 17.87 0.25
N LEU A 67 8.76 16.96 -0.38
CA LEU A 67 9.38 15.83 0.30
C LEU A 67 10.37 16.30 1.40
N GLN A 68 11.05 17.43 1.20
CA GLN A 68 11.97 18.00 2.19
C GLN A 68 11.26 18.52 3.44
N SER A 69 9.96 18.82 3.36
CA SER A 69 9.16 19.23 4.52
C SER A 69 8.70 18.04 5.37
N VAL A 70 8.86 16.80 4.90
CA VAL A 70 8.39 15.59 5.60
C VAL A 70 9.02 15.42 6.98
N PRO A 71 10.35 15.47 7.17
CA PRO A 71 10.94 15.27 8.49
C PRO A 71 10.38 16.20 9.55
N GLY A 72 10.20 17.48 9.21
CA GLY A 72 9.59 18.45 10.12
C GLY A 72 8.13 18.15 10.46
N ALA A 73 7.34 17.64 9.51
CA ALA A 73 5.95 17.23 9.76
C ALA A 73 5.89 15.98 10.65
N VAL A 74 6.74 14.99 10.38
CA VAL A 74 6.86 13.80 11.22
C VAL A 74 7.25 14.19 12.65
N ALA A 75 8.23 15.08 12.82
CA ALA A 75 8.65 15.54 14.15
C ALA A 75 7.52 16.23 14.91
N ARG A 76 6.77 17.13 14.25
CA ARG A 76 5.59 17.77 14.86
C ARG A 76 4.54 16.73 15.29
N TYR A 77 4.24 15.76 14.43
CA TYR A 77 3.28 14.71 14.72
C TYR A 77 3.70 13.89 15.95
N LEU A 78 4.95 13.41 15.97
CA LEU A 78 5.46 12.58 17.06
C LEU A 78 5.47 13.34 18.40
N VAL A 79 5.94 14.59 18.40
CA VAL A 79 5.95 15.43 19.62
C VAL A 79 4.54 15.73 20.11
N ALA A 80 3.61 16.10 19.22
CA ALA A 80 2.24 16.43 19.60
C ALA A 80 1.48 15.24 20.22
N HIS A 81 1.87 14.02 19.87
CA HIS A 81 1.26 12.78 20.38
C HIS A 81 2.09 12.09 21.47
N ASN A 82 3.16 12.73 21.98
CA ASN A 82 4.08 12.15 22.96
C ASN A 82 4.66 10.79 22.53
N LEU A 83 4.98 10.63 21.25
CA LEU A 83 5.55 9.42 20.67
C LEU A 83 7.08 9.48 20.63
N PRO A 84 7.78 8.32 20.55
CA PRO A 84 9.23 8.28 20.36
C PRO A 84 9.68 9.03 19.13
N THR A 85 10.78 9.78 19.24
CA THR A 85 11.40 10.52 18.13
C THR A 85 12.45 9.71 17.36
N GLY A 86 12.52 8.40 17.63
CA GLY A 86 13.36 7.45 16.91
C GLY A 86 12.53 6.34 16.30
N GLY A 87 13.02 5.74 15.21
CA GLY A 87 12.31 4.69 14.51
C GLY A 87 13.05 4.22 13.26
N VAL A 88 12.31 3.55 12.38
CA VAL A 88 12.83 3.01 11.13
C VAL A 88 12.14 3.64 9.94
N CYS A 89 12.86 3.73 8.83
CA CYS A 89 12.32 4.19 7.56
C CYS A 89 12.74 3.30 6.39
N TRP A 90 11.99 3.36 5.30
CA TRP A 90 12.42 2.72 4.06
C TRP A 90 13.73 3.32 3.51
N PRO A 91 14.57 2.51 2.84
CA PRO A 91 15.81 2.97 2.19
C PRO A 91 15.65 4.19 1.28
N SER A 92 14.52 4.34 0.59
CA SER A 92 14.25 5.50 -0.28
C SER A 92 14.17 6.83 0.48
N LEU A 93 13.89 6.79 1.78
CA LEU A 93 13.69 7.96 2.64
C LEU A 93 14.94 8.33 3.43
N ARG A 94 16.02 7.55 3.33
CA ARG A 94 17.27 7.76 4.08
C ARG A 94 17.95 9.11 3.82
N LYS A 95 17.68 9.72 2.65
CA LYS A 95 18.28 10.99 2.23
C LYS A 95 17.59 12.22 2.83
N LEU A 96 16.46 12.04 3.52
CA LEU A 96 15.76 13.14 4.17
C LEU A 96 16.51 13.55 5.43
N ASP A 97 16.43 14.85 5.76
CA ASP A 97 17.13 15.40 6.90
C ASP A 97 16.39 15.12 8.22
N TRP A 98 16.39 13.84 8.62
CA TRP A 98 15.79 13.38 9.87
C TRP A 98 16.49 14.00 11.08
N ILE A 99 17.83 14.05 11.05
CA ILE A 99 18.65 14.59 12.15
C ILE A 99 18.37 16.08 12.34
N GLY A 100 18.30 16.87 11.25
CA GLY A 100 17.96 18.29 11.32
C GLY A 100 16.54 18.56 11.85
N ALA A 101 15.63 17.58 11.74
CA ALA A 101 14.30 17.62 12.35
C ALA A 101 14.26 17.05 13.79
N GLY A 102 15.40 16.63 14.36
CA GLY A 102 15.49 16.05 15.70
C GLY A 102 15.02 14.59 15.78
N LEU A 103 15.03 13.86 14.67
CA LEU A 103 14.56 12.48 14.56
C LEU A 103 15.71 11.49 14.34
N GLY A 104 15.70 10.41 15.11
CA GLY A 104 16.62 9.27 14.98
C GLY A 104 16.03 8.18 14.09
N MET A 105 15.95 8.42 12.78
CA MET A 105 15.41 7.44 11.83
C MET A 105 16.53 6.59 11.21
N GLU A 106 16.37 5.28 11.25
CA GLU A 106 17.33 4.32 10.69
C GLU A 106 16.79 3.64 9.41
N ASP A 107 17.62 3.48 8.38
CA ASP A 107 17.27 2.83 7.12
C ASP A 107 17.48 1.31 7.16
N ARG A 108 16.76 0.63 8.05
CA ARG A 108 16.85 -0.83 8.26
C ARG A 108 15.47 -1.48 8.35
N PRO A 109 15.39 -2.82 8.20
CA PRO A 109 14.15 -3.55 8.51
C PRO A 109 13.68 -3.28 9.94
N ALA A 110 12.37 -3.15 10.10
CA ALA A 110 11.73 -3.02 11.40
C ALA A 110 11.88 -4.31 12.22
N ARG A 111 12.01 -4.13 13.52
CA ARG A 111 12.06 -5.14 14.58
C ARG A 111 10.86 -4.92 15.51
N GLY A 112 10.58 -5.89 16.38
CA GLY A 112 9.40 -5.85 17.25
C GLY A 112 9.40 -4.74 18.31
N ASP A 113 10.54 -4.09 18.54
CA ASP A 113 10.72 -2.98 19.47
C ASP A 113 10.71 -1.60 18.78
N ASP A 114 10.63 -1.55 17.45
CA ASP A 114 10.50 -0.28 16.73
C ASP A 114 9.06 0.24 16.83
N LEU A 115 8.86 1.37 17.51
CA LEU A 115 7.53 1.95 17.75
C LEU A 115 7.05 2.88 16.63
N VAL A 116 7.96 3.37 15.79
CA VAL A 116 7.66 4.27 14.66
C VAL A 116 8.25 3.72 13.38
N GLY A 117 7.41 3.58 12.36
CA GLY A 117 7.79 3.17 11.01
C GLY A 117 7.37 4.19 9.97
N VAL A 118 8.32 4.65 9.15
CA VAL A 118 8.06 5.59 8.06
C VAL A 118 8.24 4.91 6.71
N THR A 119 7.18 4.89 5.90
CA THR A 119 7.22 4.30 4.56
C THR A 119 6.87 5.33 3.50
N GLY A 120 7.24 5.04 2.26
CA GLY A 120 6.53 5.60 1.11
C GLY A 120 5.21 4.86 0.88
N CYS A 121 4.56 5.19 -0.23
CA CYS A 121 3.36 4.52 -0.68
C CYS A 121 3.42 4.40 -2.21
N TYR A 122 3.05 3.25 -2.77
CA TYR A 122 3.05 3.07 -4.22
C TYR A 122 1.92 3.90 -4.85
N CYS A 123 0.71 3.76 -4.31
CA CYS A 123 -0.42 4.65 -4.55
C CYS A 123 -1.44 4.56 -3.41
N ALA A 124 -2.25 5.60 -3.28
CA ALA A 124 -3.36 5.64 -2.33
C ALA A 124 -4.69 5.63 -3.09
N ILE A 125 -5.69 4.97 -2.54
CA ILE A 125 -7.01 4.79 -3.16
C ILE A 125 -8.00 5.69 -2.44
N ALA A 126 -8.48 6.70 -3.16
CA ALA A 126 -9.31 7.74 -2.62
C ALA A 126 -10.65 7.22 -2.11
N GLU A 127 -11.32 6.35 -2.89
CA GLU A 127 -12.65 5.82 -2.58
C GLU A 127 -12.75 5.25 -1.16
N THR A 128 -11.71 4.51 -0.74
CA THR A 128 -11.68 3.72 0.49
C THR A 128 -10.70 4.24 1.54
N GLY A 129 -9.85 5.22 1.23
CA GLY A 129 -8.78 5.67 2.13
C GLY A 129 -7.66 4.63 2.30
N THR A 130 -7.46 3.76 1.32
CA THR A 130 -6.51 2.64 1.40
C THR A 130 -5.14 3.04 0.87
N LEU A 131 -4.07 2.51 1.47
CA LEU A 131 -2.71 2.59 0.95
C LEU A 131 -2.34 1.28 0.26
N MET A 132 -1.76 1.37 -0.95
CA MET A 132 -1.14 0.25 -1.63
C MET A 132 0.38 0.32 -1.44
N LEU A 133 0.95 -0.72 -0.85
CA LEU A 133 2.39 -0.86 -0.62
C LEU A 133 2.88 -2.10 -1.38
N LEU A 134 3.98 -1.96 -2.11
CA LEU A 134 4.62 -3.07 -2.81
C LEU A 134 5.78 -3.58 -1.97
N SER A 135 5.62 -4.75 -1.39
CA SER A 135 6.66 -5.36 -0.56
C SER A 135 7.83 -5.84 -1.42
N GLY A 136 9.05 -5.44 -1.04
CA GLY A 136 10.27 -5.84 -1.72
C GLY A 136 11.51 -5.62 -0.85
N PRO A 137 12.71 -5.95 -1.35
CA PRO A 137 13.96 -5.76 -0.60
C PRO A 137 14.18 -4.31 -0.14
N ASP A 138 13.82 -3.34 -0.98
CA ASP A 138 13.93 -1.89 -0.69
C ASP A 138 12.66 -1.30 -0.06
N THR A 139 11.61 -2.09 0.10
CA THR A 139 10.29 -1.69 0.63
C THR A 139 9.77 -2.78 1.57
N PRO A 140 10.49 -3.07 2.67
CA PRO A 140 10.11 -4.14 3.58
C PRO A 140 8.76 -3.83 4.25
N ALA A 141 7.83 -4.79 4.16
CA ALA A 141 6.49 -4.67 4.76
C ALA A 141 6.52 -4.50 6.29
N ALA A 142 7.59 -4.97 6.93
CA ALA A 142 7.76 -4.87 8.38
C ALA A 142 7.65 -3.41 8.88
N ALA A 143 8.13 -2.43 8.11
CA ALA A 143 8.09 -1.02 8.48
C ALA A 143 6.67 -0.42 8.54
N SER A 144 5.66 -1.05 7.92
CA SER A 144 4.26 -0.63 8.03
C SER A 144 3.42 -1.52 8.95
N LEU A 145 3.96 -2.65 9.42
CA LEU A 145 3.20 -3.69 10.12
C LEU A 145 3.65 -3.95 11.55
N LEU A 146 4.94 -3.80 11.86
CA LEU A 146 5.45 -4.02 13.22
C LEU A 146 5.31 -2.79 14.11
N PRO A 147 5.62 -1.57 13.64
CA PRO A 147 5.50 -0.39 14.47
C PRO A 147 4.05 -0.07 14.83
N GLU A 148 3.83 0.33 16.07
CA GLU A 148 2.53 0.80 16.55
C GLU A 148 2.08 2.08 15.83
N THR A 149 3.05 2.94 15.47
CA THR A 149 2.82 4.13 14.66
C THR A 149 3.40 3.96 13.27
N HIS A 150 2.52 3.88 12.27
CA HIS A 150 2.90 3.89 10.85
C HIS A 150 2.63 5.27 10.24
N ILE A 151 3.66 5.87 9.64
CA ILE A 151 3.56 7.11 8.89
C ILE A 151 3.88 6.82 7.42
N ALA A 152 2.88 6.97 6.54
CA ALA A 152 3.05 6.79 5.11
C ALA A 152 3.14 8.12 4.37
N ILE A 153 4.19 8.29 3.58
CA ILE A 153 4.34 9.43 2.67
C ILE A 153 3.64 9.08 1.36
N VAL A 154 2.63 9.87 1.00
CA VAL A 154 1.83 9.69 -0.21
C VAL A 154 2.08 10.87 -1.14
N GLU A 155 2.54 10.60 -2.35
CA GLU A 155 2.58 11.61 -3.41
C GLU A 155 1.15 11.93 -3.87
N THR A 156 0.77 13.21 -3.92
CA THR A 156 -0.57 13.61 -4.38
C THR A 156 -0.91 13.07 -5.77
N ALA A 157 0.07 13.03 -6.68
CA ALA A 157 -0.10 12.46 -8.03
C ALA A 157 -0.34 10.94 -8.04
N ARG A 158 -0.09 10.26 -6.91
CA ARG A 158 -0.32 8.82 -6.72
C ARG A 158 -1.60 8.55 -5.93
N ILE A 159 -2.46 9.54 -5.70
CA ILE A 159 -3.79 9.33 -5.15
C ILE A 159 -4.72 9.01 -6.33
N VAL A 160 -5.06 7.73 -6.49
CA VAL A 160 -5.94 7.26 -7.54
C VAL A 160 -7.39 7.19 -7.05
N PRO A 161 -8.39 7.35 -7.95
CA PRO A 161 -9.79 7.35 -7.54
C PRO A 161 -10.24 6.00 -6.96
N PHE A 162 -10.07 4.93 -7.72
CA PHE A 162 -10.64 3.62 -7.41
C PHE A 162 -9.57 2.53 -7.26
N MET A 163 -9.95 1.41 -6.67
CA MET A 163 -9.09 0.23 -6.52
C MET A 163 -8.62 -0.29 -7.89
N GLU A 164 -9.48 -0.23 -8.92
CA GLU A 164 -9.11 -0.69 -10.26
C GLU A 164 -8.04 0.20 -10.91
N ASP A 165 -8.04 1.50 -10.64
CA ASP A 165 -7.00 2.42 -11.11
C ASP A 165 -5.64 2.07 -10.50
N ALA A 166 -5.62 1.65 -9.23
CA ALA A 166 -4.40 1.18 -8.56
C ALA A 166 -3.85 -0.10 -9.21
N TRP A 167 -4.72 -1.06 -9.51
CA TRP A 167 -4.33 -2.28 -10.22
C TRP A 167 -3.91 -2.03 -11.66
N ALA A 168 -4.56 -1.10 -12.36
CA ALA A 168 -4.15 -0.68 -13.70
C ALA A 168 -2.77 -0.02 -13.69
N LEU A 169 -2.44 0.72 -12.62
CA LEU A 169 -1.12 1.34 -12.44
C LEU A 169 -0.01 0.31 -12.16
N LEU A 170 -0.31 -0.74 -11.40
CA LEU A 170 0.66 -1.78 -11.03
C LEU A 170 1.03 -2.72 -12.18
N ARG A 171 0.10 -2.99 -13.10
CA ARG A 171 0.22 -4.03 -14.11
C ARG A 171 1.13 -3.66 -15.28
#